data_AF-A0A2U2ZIJ3-F1
#
_entry.id   AF-A0A2U2ZIJ3-F1
#
_cell.length_a   1.000
_cell.length_b   1.000
_cell.length_c   1.000
_cell.angle_alpha   90.00
_cell.angle_beta   90.00
_cell.angle_gamma   90.00
#
_symmetry.space_group_name_H-M   'P 1'
#
loop_
_entity.id
_entity.type
_entity.pdbx_description
1 polymer ?
#
loop_
_entity_poly.entity_id
_entity_poly.type
_entity_poly.pdbx_seq_one_letter_code
_entity_poly.pdbx_strand_id
1 'polypeptide(L)'
;MSLRTGATRPISLLLSTVFAAGTLTGCALQELARDCGGTDGRVKEVAALGILDSRPAEATVARGFEEADSGCWADSGDVSVYAHRTYAFSGTQAEVAAHYRTAAVRDGWNPDPEASSDGLCFVKEKMSLQIVFLTAEGLAEDGHGSRPDLTTGAGYSINVDSFVNSGVEAGC
;
A
#
# COMPACT_ATOMS: atom_id res chain seq x y z
N MET A 1 -81.43 42.26 -3.41
CA MET A 1 -81.01 43.32 -2.46
C MET A 1 -79.63 42.97 -1.91
N SER A 2 -78.83 44.02 -1.67
CA SER A 2 -77.38 44.05 -1.48
C SER A 2 -76.72 43.16 -0.42
N LEU A 3 -75.52 42.68 -0.80
CA LEU A 3 -74.22 42.64 -0.10
C LEU A 3 -74.17 42.50 1.44
N ARG A 4 -73.36 41.55 1.91
CA ARG A 4 -72.15 41.89 2.69
C ARG A 4 -71.14 40.74 2.80
N THR A 5 -69.92 41.09 2.41
CA THR A 5 -68.63 40.42 2.60
C THR A 5 -68.29 40.20 4.07
N GLY A 6 -67.69 39.05 4.39
CA GLY A 6 -67.02 38.80 5.66
C GLY A 6 -65.88 37.80 5.46
N ALA A 7 -64.68 38.31 5.19
CA ALA A 7 -63.45 37.53 5.09
C ALA A 7 -62.93 37.15 6.48
N THR A 8 -62.60 35.88 6.70
CA THR A 8 -61.71 35.46 7.79
C THR A 8 -60.66 34.50 7.23
N ARG A 9 -59.41 34.93 7.36
CA ARG A 9 -58.19 34.32 6.80
C ARG A 9 -57.88 32.97 7.48
N PRO A 10 -57.44 31.94 6.75
CA PRO A 10 -56.74 30.83 7.38
C PRO A 10 -55.33 31.30 7.77
N ILE A 11 -54.98 31.13 9.05
CA ILE A 11 -53.60 31.30 9.54
C ILE A 11 -52.82 30.08 9.05
N SER A 12 -52.16 30.22 7.90
CA SER A 12 -51.15 29.26 7.45
C SER A 12 -49.91 29.41 8.31
N LEU A 13 -49.73 28.51 9.29
CA LEU A 13 -48.47 28.30 9.98
C LEU A 13 -47.48 27.68 8.97
N LEU A 14 -46.68 28.55 8.33
CA LEU A 14 -45.52 28.12 7.56
C LEU A 14 -44.44 27.68 8.57
N LEU A 15 -44.37 26.38 8.85
CA LEU A 15 -43.17 25.77 9.41
C LEU A 15 -42.08 25.82 8.34
N SER A 16 -41.24 26.86 8.39
CA SER A 16 -39.99 26.90 7.67
C SER A 16 -39.00 25.94 8.32
N THR A 17 -39.08 24.64 7.99
CA THR A 17 -37.98 23.73 8.23
C THR A 17 -36.86 24.08 7.26
N VAL A 18 -35.93 24.92 7.70
CA VAL A 18 -34.65 25.11 7.03
C VAL A 18 -33.88 23.80 7.19
N PHE A 19 -33.99 22.90 6.22
CA PHE A 19 -32.99 21.84 6.04
C PHE A 19 -31.71 22.53 5.60
N ALA A 20 -30.85 22.85 6.57
CA ALA A 20 -29.44 23.06 6.30
C ALA A 20 -28.84 21.69 5.94
N ALA A 21 -29.10 21.24 4.70
CA ALA A 21 -28.38 20.12 4.12
C ALA A 21 -26.94 20.58 3.91
N GLY A 22 -26.08 20.25 4.88
CA GLY A 22 -24.66 20.57 4.85
C GLY A 22 -24.03 20.04 3.57
N THR A 23 -23.37 20.92 2.83
CA THR A 23 -22.66 20.62 1.58
C THR A 23 -21.33 19.89 1.82
N LEU A 24 -21.30 18.89 2.71
CA LEU A 24 -20.09 18.13 3.05
C LEU A 24 -19.85 16.91 2.16
N THR A 25 -20.56 16.77 1.03
CA THR A 25 -20.75 15.46 0.39
C THR A 25 -20.13 15.30 -1.00
N GLY A 26 -19.40 16.29 -1.52
CA GLY A 26 -18.82 16.22 -2.87
C GLY A 26 -17.40 15.63 -2.88
N CYS A 27 -16.43 16.40 -2.39
CA CYS A 27 -15.03 16.01 -2.50
C CYS A 27 -14.65 14.88 -1.54
N ALA A 28 -15.13 14.90 -0.29
CA ALA A 28 -14.78 13.88 0.70
C ALA A 28 -15.26 12.47 0.32
N LEU A 29 -16.43 12.35 -0.33
CA LEU A 29 -16.95 11.07 -0.83
C LEU A 29 -16.14 10.53 -2.01
N GLN A 30 -15.56 11.40 -2.83
CA GLN A 30 -14.73 11.00 -3.95
C GLN A 30 -13.31 10.56 -3.52
N GLU A 31 -12.77 11.15 -2.46
CA GLU A 31 -11.52 10.68 -1.83
C GLU A 31 -11.69 9.25 -1.28
N LEU A 32 -12.83 8.95 -0.62
CA LEU A 32 -13.15 7.64 -0.06
C LEU A 32 -13.55 6.57 -1.10
N ALA A 33 -13.89 7.00 -2.33
CA ALA A 33 -14.30 6.11 -3.41
C ALA A 33 -13.15 5.74 -4.36
N ARG A 34 -11.92 6.18 -4.07
CA ARG A 34 -10.77 5.81 -4.89
C ARG A 34 -10.50 4.31 -4.80
N ASP A 35 -10.22 3.74 -5.96
CA ASP A 35 -9.93 2.32 -6.13
C ASP A 35 -8.69 2.13 -7.02
N CYS A 36 -8.39 0.89 -7.36
CA CYS A 36 -7.29 0.50 -8.24
C CYS A 36 -7.55 0.79 -9.73
N GLY A 37 -8.63 1.50 -10.08
CA GLY A 37 -8.96 1.84 -11.46
C GLY A 37 -7.83 2.61 -12.13
N GLY A 38 -7.30 2.06 -13.23
CA GLY A 38 -6.26 2.71 -14.04
C GLY A 38 -4.83 2.54 -13.51
N THR A 39 -4.59 1.72 -12.48
CA THR A 39 -3.23 1.51 -11.94
C THR A 39 -2.40 0.49 -12.71
N ASP A 40 -2.95 -0.19 -13.73
CA ASP A 40 -2.26 -1.27 -14.47
C ASP A 40 -0.87 -0.87 -15.00
N GLY A 41 -0.74 0.37 -15.49
CA GLY A 41 0.54 0.90 -15.95
C GLY A 41 1.55 1.03 -14.81
N ARG A 42 1.10 1.51 -13.65
CA ARG A 42 1.93 1.66 -12.46
C ARG A 42 2.32 0.32 -11.86
N VAL A 43 1.43 -0.68 -11.86
CA VAL A 43 1.73 -2.06 -11.44
C VAL A 43 2.89 -2.62 -12.26
N LYS A 44 2.83 -2.48 -13.59
CA LYS A 44 3.91 -2.94 -14.49
C LYS A 44 5.22 -2.21 -14.26
N GLU A 45 5.16 -0.90 -13.98
CA GLU A 45 6.34 -0.10 -13.68
C GLU A 45 7.01 -0.54 -12.38
N VAL A 46 6.22 -0.71 -11.31
CA VAL A 46 6.71 -1.12 -9.99
C VAL A 46 7.27 -2.55 -10.05
N ALA A 47 6.59 -3.48 -10.73
CA ALA A 47 7.07 -4.85 -10.93
C ALA A 47 8.35 -4.94 -11.78
N ALA A 48 8.69 -3.90 -12.55
CA ALA A 48 9.89 -3.84 -13.39
C ALA A 48 11.08 -3.14 -12.70
N LEU A 49 10.94 -2.71 -11.45
CA LEU A 49 12.03 -2.06 -10.71
C LEU A 49 13.22 -3.02 -10.53
N GLY A 50 14.41 -2.60 -10.97
CA GLY A 50 15.61 -3.44 -10.93
C GLY A 50 16.05 -3.85 -9.52
N ILE A 51 15.64 -3.12 -8.48
CA ILE A 51 15.87 -3.51 -7.08
C ILE A 51 15.17 -4.84 -6.73
N LEU A 52 14.05 -5.14 -7.39
CA LEU A 52 13.33 -6.40 -7.22
C LEU A 52 14.12 -7.62 -7.75
N ASP A 53 15.07 -7.42 -8.64
CA ASP A 53 15.96 -8.49 -9.11
C ASP A 53 17.34 -8.44 -8.46
N SER A 54 17.61 -7.41 -7.65
CA SER A 54 18.87 -7.28 -6.93
C SER A 54 18.92 -8.31 -5.82
N ARG A 55 19.91 -9.20 -5.84
CA ARG A 55 20.08 -10.25 -4.82
C ARG A 55 21.55 -10.61 -4.63
N PRO A 56 21.94 -11.18 -3.47
CA PRO A 56 23.24 -11.82 -3.30
C PRO A 56 23.48 -12.91 -4.35
N ALA A 57 24.73 -13.15 -4.74
CA ALA A 57 25.08 -14.00 -5.89
C ALA A 57 24.56 -15.46 -5.81
N GLU A 58 24.34 -16.00 -4.61
CA GLU A 58 23.83 -17.37 -4.41
C GLU A 58 22.35 -17.40 -4.02
N ALA A 59 21.70 -16.23 -3.89
CA ALA A 59 20.26 -16.18 -3.69
C ALA A 59 19.55 -16.54 -5.00
N THR A 60 18.55 -17.40 -4.88
CA THR A 60 17.74 -17.88 -6.01
C THR A 60 16.28 -17.61 -5.76
N VAL A 61 15.50 -17.42 -6.83
CA VAL A 61 14.05 -17.24 -6.70
C VAL A 61 13.48 -18.46 -5.99
N ALA A 62 12.70 -18.23 -4.95
CA ALA A 62 12.11 -19.28 -4.13
C ALA A 62 11.14 -20.13 -4.98
N ARG A 63 11.14 -21.44 -4.73
CA ARG A 63 10.25 -22.36 -5.44
C ARG A 63 8.78 -22.06 -5.09
N GLY A 64 7.96 -21.93 -6.13
CA GLY A 64 6.55 -21.52 -6.01
C GLY A 64 6.37 -20.01 -5.86
N PHE A 65 7.42 -19.22 -6.09
CA PHE A 65 7.42 -17.75 -6.14
C PHE A 65 8.17 -17.24 -7.39
N GLU A 66 8.09 -18.00 -8.49
CA GLU A 66 8.83 -17.71 -9.73
C GLU A 66 8.38 -16.39 -10.38
N GLU A 67 7.10 -16.06 -10.24
CA GLU A 67 6.51 -14.81 -10.73
C GLU A 67 6.57 -13.72 -9.65
N ALA A 68 6.62 -12.45 -10.10
CA ALA A 68 6.57 -11.33 -9.16
C ALA A 68 5.11 -11.25 -8.75
N ASP A 69 4.85 -11.33 -7.46
CA ASP A 69 3.53 -10.93 -7.00
C ASP A 69 3.46 -9.42 -7.10
N SER A 70 2.45 -8.92 -7.80
CA SER A 70 2.28 -7.49 -8.00
C SER A 70 0.82 -7.17 -8.25
N GLY A 71 0.40 -6.02 -7.75
CA GLY A 71 -0.99 -5.65 -7.81
C GLY A 71 -1.24 -4.29 -7.21
N CYS A 72 -2.50 -4.06 -6.90
CA CYS A 72 -2.94 -2.85 -6.23
C CYS A 72 -3.90 -3.26 -5.11
N TRP A 73 -3.76 -2.58 -3.98
CA TRP A 73 -4.73 -2.64 -2.90
C TRP A 73 -5.27 -1.24 -2.64
N ALA A 74 -6.56 -1.19 -2.35
CA ALA A 74 -7.26 0.03 -1.98
C ALA A 74 -7.99 -0.23 -0.66
N ASP A 75 -7.65 0.54 0.37
CA ASP A 75 -8.37 0.53 1.64
C ASP A 75 -8.85 1.94 1.95
N SER A 76 -10.17 2.10 2.06
CA SER A 76 -10.79 3.34 2.56
C SER A 76 -10.34 4.63 1.84
N GLY A 77 -9.96 4.53 0.56
CA GLY A 77 -9.50 5.64 -0.28
C GLY A 77 -7.98 5.76 -0.44
N ASP A 78 -7.20 5.08 0.41
CA ASP A 78 -5.76 4.93 0.23
C ASP A 78 -5.48 3.82 -0.79
N VAL A 79 -4.75 4.18 -1.84
CA VAL A 79 -4.42 3.28 -2.95
C VAL A 79 -2.90 3.11 -3.01
N SER A 80 -2.44 1.87 -2.89
CA SER A 80 -1.05 1.50 -3.07
C SER A 80 -0.92 0.40 -4.13
N VAL A 81 0.10 0.57 -4.97
CA VAL A 81 0.54 -0.45 -5.91
C VAL A 81 1.75 -1.13 -5.32
N TYR A 82 1.75 -2.46 -5.34
CA TYR A 82 2.86 -3.24 -4.78
C TYR A 82 3.48 -4.16 -5.82
N ALA A 83 4.75 -4.49 -5.59
CA ALA A 83 5.37 -5.68 -6.15
C ALA A 83 6.34 -6.29 -5.14
N HIS A 84 6.42 -7.61 -5.11
CA HIS A 84 7.39 -8.30 -4.28
C HIS A 84 8.02 -9.51 -4.98
N ARG A 85 9.19 -9.91 -4.47
CA ARG A 85 9.93 -11.10 -4.88
C ARG A 85 10.39 -11.86 -3.66
N THR A 86 10.39 -13.18 -3.77
CA THR A 86 10.81 -14.08 -2.69
C THR A 86 12.04 -14.86 -3.10
N TYR A 87 13.05 -14.88 -2.23
CA TYR A 87 14.32 -15.53 -2.47
C TYR A 87 14.65 -16.56 -1.40
N ALA A 88 15.23 -17.67 -1.84
CA ALA A 88 15.90 -18.64 -0.99
C ALA A 88 17.41 -18.38 -1.04
N PHE A 89 18.06 -18.34 0.13
CA PHE A 89 19.49 -18.11 0.25
C PHE A 89 20.07 -18.95 1.38
N SER A 90 21.16 -19.67 1.09
CA SER A 90 21.86 -20.55 2.03
C SER A 90 22.84 -19.82 2.96
N GLY A 91 23.10 -18.52 2.72
CA GLY A 91 23.93 -17.69 3.59
C GLY A 91 23.16 -17.11 4.77
N THR A 92 23.60 -15.95 5.24
CA THR A 92 23.13 -15.31 6.47
C THR A 92 22.23 -14.11 6.22
N GLN A 93 21.39 -13.78 7.20
CA GLN A 93 20.59 -12.56 7.18
C GLN A 93 21.47 -11.29 7.13
N ALA A 94 22.65 -11.32 7.75
CA ALA A 94 23.60 -10.21 7.74
C ALA A 94 24.14 -9.91 6.33
N GLU A 95 24.40 -10.94 5.52
CA GLU A 95 24.84 -10.78 4.12
C GLU A 95 23.73 -10.19 3.26
N VAL A 96 22.48 -10.65 3.43
CA VAL A 96 21.31 -10.07 2.77
C VAL A 96 21.14 -8.60 3.15
N ALA A 97 21.23 -8.29 4.44
CA ALA A 97 21.13 -6.92 4.95
C ALA A 97 22.21 -6.00 4.38
N ALA A 98 23.47 -6.46 4.37
CA ALA A 98 24.59 -5.71 3.81
C ALA A 98 24.43 -5.47 2.30
N HIS A 99 23.93 -6.47 1.56
CA HIS A 99 23.62 -6.35 0.14
C HIS A 99 22.59 -5.26 -0.11
N TYR A 100 21.43 -5.30 0.56
CA TYR A 100 20.36 -4.34 0.29
C TYR A 100 20.65 -2.93 0.78
N ARG A 101 21.36 -2.74 1.90
CA ARG A 101 21.85 -1.41 2.30
C ARG A 101 22.69 -0.77 1.21
N THR A 102 23.51 -1.56 0.52
CA THR A 102 24.35 -1.07 -0.59
C THR A 102 23.53 -0.89 -1.88
N ALA A 103 22.72 -1.88 -2.23
CA ALA A 103 21.97 -1.91 -3.48
C ALA A 103 20.88 -0.82 -3.53
N ALA A 104 20.16 -0.62 -2.43
CA ALA A 104 19.11 0.39 -2.31
C ALA A 104 19.70 1.80 -2.46
N VAL A 105 20.77 2.14 -1.73
CA VAL A 105 21.44 3.45 -1.84
C VAL A 105 21.96 3.69 -3.26
N ARG A 106 22.59 2.68 -3.88
CA ARG A 106 23.04 2.77 -5.28
C ARG A 106 21.90 3.03 -6.26
N ASP A 107 20.72 2.48 -5.98
CA ASP A 107 19.50 2.66 -6.78
C ASP A 107 18.71 3.94 -6.39
N GLY A 108 19.26 4.77 -5.50
CA GLY A 108 18.70 6.07 -5.12
C GLY A 108 17.64 6.03 -4.03
N TRP A 109 17.51 4.91 -3.32
CA TRP A 109 16.68 4.81 -2.12
C TRP A 109 17.46 5.31 -0.91
N ASN A 110 16.75 5.92 0.04
CA ASN A 110 17.33 6.39 1.30
C ASN A 110 16.85 5.50 2.44
N PRO A 111 17.69 5.16 3.43
CA PRO A 111 17.21 4.52 4.64
C PRO A 111 16.10 5.36 5.26
N ASP A 112 15.02 4.70 5.67
CA ASP A 112 13.96 5.39 6.40
C ASP A 112 14.51 5.83 7.77
N PRO A 113 14.42 7.12 8.13
CA PRO A 113 14.93 7.63 9.40
C PRO A 113 14.21 7.05 10.63
N GLU A 114 12.96 6.62 10.48
CA GLU A 114 12.15 6.06 11.56
C GLU A 114 12.31 4.53 11.68
N ALA A 115 12.95 3.91 10.69
CA ALA A 115 13.26 2.49 10.75
C ALA A 115 14.23 2.19 11.91
N SER A 116 13.97 1.09 12.62
CA SER A 116 14.91 0.59 13.62
C SER A 116 16.31 0.39 13.01
N SER A 117 17.36 0.40 13.83
CA SER A 117 18.74 0.21 13.34
C SER A 117 18.96 -1.12 12.61
N ASP A 118 18.10 -2.10 12.87
CA ASP A 118 18.09 -3.41 12.22
C ASP A 118 17.13 -3.46 11.02
N GLY A 119 16.32 -2.42 10.83
CA GLY A 119 15.33 -2.28 9.77
C GLY A 119 15.98 -2.17 8.39
N LEU A 120 15.49 -3.00 7.47
CA LEU A 120 15.80 -2.91 6.04
C LEU A 120 14.65 -2.23 5.31
N CYS A 121 14.31 -1.02 5.79
CA CYS A 121 13.33 -0.14 5.17
C CYS A 121 14.04 1.04 4.50
N PHE A 122 13.62 1.33 3.28
CA PHE A 122 14.12 2.44 2.50
C PHE A 122 12.97 3.16 1.80
N VAL A 123 13.14 4.44 1.53
CA VAL A 123 12.15 5.28 0.88
C VAL A 123 12.74 5.96 -0.36
N LYS A 124 11.90 6.13 -1.38
CA LYS A 124 12.23 6.84 -2.61
C LYS A 124 10.96 7.48 -3.16
N GLU A 125 10.89 8.80 -3.11
CA GLU A 125 9.68 9.56 -3.50
C GLU A 125 8.44 9.04 -2.74
N LYS A 126 7.39 8.60 -3.46
CA LYS A 126 6.19 7.98 -2.88
C LYS A 126 6.28 6.45 -2.84
N MET A 127 7.47 5.89 -2.67
CA MET A 127 7.68 4.45 -2.58
C MET A 127 8.44 4.08 -1.32
N SER A 128 8.09 2.92 -0.75
CA SER A 128 8.86 2.24 0.29
C SER A 128 9.36 0.90 -0.22
N LEU A 129 10.55 0.53 0.20
CA LEU A 129 11.20 -0.76 -0.05
C LEU A 129 11.46 -1.41 1.30
N GLN A 130 10.98 -2.63 1.50
CA GLN A 130 11.22 -3.43 2.70
C GLN A 130 11.85 -4.77 2.34
N ILE A 131 12.78 -5.22 3.16
CA ILE A 131 13.32 -6.57 3.11
C ILE A 131 12.94 -7.30 4.40
N VAL A 132 12.18 -8.37 4.25
CA VAL A 132 11.58 -9.12 5.36
C VAL A 132 12.11 -10.55 5.35
N PHE A 133 12.72 -10.98 6.45
CA PHE A 133 13.17 -12.36 6.60
C PHE A 133 11.99 -13.28 6.91
N LEU A 134 11.91 -14.40 6.19
CA LEU A 134 10.78 -15.31 6.28
C LEU A 134 10.89 -16.18 7.52
N THR A 135 9.76 -16.33 8.21
CA THR A 135 9.60 -17.26 9.33
C THR A 135 8.53 -18.29 8.98
N ALA A 136 8.58 -19.44 9.66
CA ALA A 136 7.57 -20.48 9.47
C ALA A 136 6.16 -20.02 9.86
N GLU A 137 6.06 -19.13 10.85
CA GLU A 137 4.81 -18.53 11.31
C GLU A 137 4.25 -17.58 10.25
N GLY A 138 5.03 -16.60 9.78
CA GLY A 138 4.56 -15.64 8.77
C GLY A 138 4.12 -16.32 7.47
N LEU A 139 4.89 -17.32 7.00
CA LEU A 139 4.50 -18.10 5.82
C LEU A 139 3.19 -18.90 6.03
N ALA A 140 2.89 -19.32 7.25
CA ALA A 140 1.62 -19.99 7.54
C ALA A 140 0.45 -19.00 7.57
N GLU A 141 0.65 -17.82 8.15
CA GLU A 141 -0.33 -16.72 8.18
C GLU A 141 -0.69 -16.24 6.77
N ASP A 142 0.30 -16.13 5.89
CA ASP A 142 0.13 -15.76 4.47
C ASP A 142 -0.43 -16.90 3.61
N GLY A 143 -0.73 -18.07 4.20
CA GLY A 143 -1.31 -19.21 3.50
C GLY A 143 -0.33 -19.99 2.60
N HIS A 144 0.98 -19.75 2.74
CA HIS A 144 2.02 -20.47 2.00
C HIS A 144 2.43 -21.81 2.65
N GLY A 145 1.94 -22.08 3.87
CA GLY A 145 2.13 -23.32 4.59
C GLY A 145 3.58 -23.57 5.01
N SER A 146 3.94 -24.83 5.25
CA SER A 146 5.31 -25.18 5.64
C SER A 146 6.26 -25.16 4.44
N ARG A 147 7.25 -24.26 4.49
CA ARG A 147 8.33 -24.13 3.50
C ARG A 147 9.69 -24.16 4.19
N PRO A 148 10.17 -25.34 4.63
CA PRO A 148 11.43 -25.44 5.37
C PRO A 148 12.62 -24.90 4.56
N ASP A 149 12.57 -25.00 3.23
CA ASP A 149 13.56 -24.43 2.32
C ASP A 149 13.71 -22.90 2.42
N LEU A 150 12.70 -22.21 2.94
CA LEU A 150 12.71 -20.76 3.15
C LEU A 150 13.01 -20.36 4.59
N THR A 151 12.85 -21.27 5.56
CA THR A 151 12.94 -20.95 6.99
C THR A 151 14.17 -21.52 7.69
N THR A 152 14.91 -22.44 7.06
CA THR A 152 16.15 -23.00 7.63
C THR A 152 17.41 -22.19 7.30
N GLY A 153 17.26 -21.04 6.66
CA GLY A 153 18.35 -20.14 6.25
C GLY A 153 17.90 -18.69 6.21
N ALA A 154 18.53 -17.88 5.37
CA ALA A 154 18.14 -16.50 5.15
C ALA A 154 17.14 -16.40 3.98
N GLY A 155 16.01 -17.11 4.03
CA GLY A 155 14.91 -16.84 3.11
C GLY A 155 14.31 -15.48 3.40
N TYR A 156 14.01 -14.69 2.36
CA TYR A 156 13.49 -13.34 2.52
C TYR A 156 12.57 -12.95 1.37
N SER A 157 11.66 -12.01 1.62
CA SER A 157 10.97 -11.26 0.59
C SER A 157 11.49 -9.84 0.52
N ILE A 158 11.39 -9.26 -0.68
CA ILE A 158 11.56 -7.83 -0.89
C ILE A 158 10.25 -7.26 -1.40
N ASN A 159 9.77 -6.22 -0.74
CA ASN A 159 8.47 -5.63 -1.00
C ASN A 159 8.68 -4.18 -1.40
N VAL A 160 8.11 -3.77 -2.52
CA VAL A 160 8.00 -2.36 -2.90
C VAL A 160 6.54 -1.97 -2.89
N ASP A 161 6.22 -0.92 -2.15
CA ASP A 161 4.93 -0.25 -2.18
C ASP A 161 5.09 1.11 -2.83
N SER A 162 4.11 1.50 -3.65
CA SER A 162 4.03 2.79 -4.33
C SER A 162 2.69 3.43 -4.01
N PHE A 163 2.72 4.46 -3.18
CA PHE A 163 1.54 5.17 -2.74
C PHE A 163 1.08 6.16 -3.82
N VAL A 164 -0.09 5.89 -4.42
CA VAL A 164 -0.58 6.68 -5.56
C VAL A 164 -1.30 7.94 -5.05
N ASN A 165 -2.11 7.80 -4.01
CA ASN A 165 -2.95 8.88 -3.46
C ASN A 165 -2.99 8.90 -1.92
N SER A 166 -1.93 8.45 -1.24
CA SER A 166 -1.85 8.63 0.21
C SER A 166 -1.58 10.10 0.56
N GLY A 167 -2.22 10.58 1.61
CA GLY A 167 -1.80 11.79 2.34
C GLY A 167 -0.60 11.54 3.26
N VAL A 168 -0.14 10.29 3.32
CA VAL A 168 0.92 9.80 4.19
C VAL A 168 2.24 9.79 3.40
N GLU A 169 3.32 10.27 4.02
CA GLU A 169 4.66 10.10 3.45
C GLU A 169 4.99 8.62 3.32
N ALA A 170 5.81 8.27 2.32
CA ALA A 170 6.28 6.90 2.18
C ALA A 170 7.16 6.57 3.39
N GLY A 171 6.90 5.43 4.01
CA GLY A 171 7.65 4.95 5.16
C GLY A 171 7.29 3.52 5.49
N CYS A 172 8.08 2.94 6.39
CA CYS A 172 7.79 1.70 7.08
C CYS A 172 7.79 1.98 8.60
#